data_AF-A0A843GKA6-F1
#
_entry.id   AF-A0A843GKA6-F1
#
_cell.length_a   1.000
_cell.length_b   1.000
_cell.length_c   1.000
_cell.angle_alpha   90.00
_cell.angle_beta   90.00
_cell.angle_gamma   90.00
#
_symmetry.space_group_name_H-M   'P 1'
#
loop_
_entity.id
_entity.type
_entity.pdbx_description
1 polymer ?
#
loop_
_entity_poly.entity_id
_entity_poly.type
_entity_poly.pdbx_seq_one_letter_code
_entity_poly.pdbx_strand_id
1 'polypeptide(L)'
;MLNKRLAPNKTTIATFMTYITEEEEHELDNNKTLNLERGDMSFTIEPINVYCYGVVDFNTDSSDYNIIEDFDFLNYLSSSGISIPSDYNFKTHQCKSPSNRIRWTETFNSAELAQYAYASIDKPERIVLFKHIFLKINYDYTRTIKMS
;
A
#
# COMPACT_ATOMS: atom_id res chain seq x y z
N MET A 1 -23.03 6.35 35.33
CA MET A 1 -23.12 5.40 34.20
C MET A 1 -22.36 5.99 33.03
N LEU A 2 -21.50 5.19 32.41
CA LEU A 2 -20.70 5.57 31.24
C LEU A 2 -21.54 5.28 29.99
N ASN A 3 -21.96 6.31 29.26
CA ASN A 3 -22.71 6.11 28.03
C ASN A 3 -21.71 6.01 26.87
N LYS A 4 -21.69 4.87 26.18
CA LYS A 4 -20.92 4.69 24.95
C LYS A 4 -21.64 5.42 23.83
N ARG A 5 -21.00 6.42 23.22
CA ARG A 5 -21.43 6.98 21.93
C ARG A 5 -20.43 6.53 20.87
N LEU A 6 -20.95 6.04 19.74
CA LEU A 6 -20.14 5.74 18.57
C LEU A 6 -19.69 7.08 17.98
N ALA A 7 -18.38 7.35 18.00
CA ALA A 7 -17.82 8.42 17.19
C ALA A 7 -17.86 8.00 15.71
N PRO A 8 -17.95 8.94 14.75
CA PRO A 8 -17.92 8.59 13.33
C PRO A 8 -16.65 7.80 13.01
N ASN A 9 -16.81 6.66 12.35
CA ASN A 9 -15.71 5.80 11.92
C ASN A 9 -14.78 6.63 11.02
N LYS A 10 -13.51 6.79 11.42
CA LYS A 10 -12.49 7.35 10.52
C LYS A 10 -12.00 6.20 9.66
N THR A 11 -12.45 6.18 8.41
CA THR A 11 -11.93 5.26 7.40
C THR A 11 -10.53 5.72 7.02
N THR A 12 -9.53 4.88 7.27
CA THR A 12 -8.17 5.12 6.75
C THR A 12 -8.00 4.25 5.52
N ILE A 13 -7.53 4.84 4.42
CA ILE A 13 -7.24 4.15 3.18
C ILE A 13 -5.72 4.12 3.04
N ALA A 14 -5.17 2.98 2.62
CA ALA A 14 -3.77 2.87 2.25
C ALA A 14 -3.61 1.93 1.05
N THR A 15 -2.55 2.13 0.27
CA THR A 15 -2.17 1.23 -0.83
C THR A 15 -1.16 0.22 -0.32
N PHE A 16 -1.36 -1.05 -0.67
CA PHE A 16 -0.49 -2.16 -0.29
C PHE A 16 -0.04 -2.94 -1.52
N MET A 17 1.16 -3.50 -1.43
CA MET A 17 1.68 -4.49 -2.37
C MET A 17 2.12 -5.74 -1.60
N THR A 18 1.80 -6.91 -2.12
CA THR A 18 2.32 -8.19 -1.61
C THR A 18 2.44 -9.20 -2.75
N TYR A 19 3.11 -10.32 -2.49
CA TYR A 19 3.20 -11.43 -3.44
C TYR A 19 1.88 -12.22 -3.49
N ILE A 20 1.60 -12.84 -4.63
CA ILE A 20 0.52 -13.82 -4.78
C ILE A 20 1.01 -15.11 -5.44
N THR A 21 0.31 -16.22 -5.22
CA THR A 21 0.51 -17.47 -5.97
C THR A 21 -0.30 -17.49 -7.28
N GLU A 22 -0.05 -18.48 -8.14
CA GLU A 22 -0.86 -18.70 -9.34
C GLU A 22 -2.32 -19.01 -9.01
N GLU A 23 -2.58 -19.73 -7.91
CA GLU A 23 -3.92 -20.02 -7.46
C GLU A 23 -4.64 -18.76 -6.96
N GLU A 24 -3.94 -17.91 -6.21
CA GLU A 24 -4.46 -16.62 -5.73
C GLU A 24 -4.73 -15.65 -6.90
N GLU A 25 -3.87 -15.63 -7.93
CA GLU A 25 -4.08 -14.91 -9.20
C GLU A 25 -5.34 -15.43 -9.91
N HIS A 26 -5.49 -16.76 -10.03
CA HIS A 26 -6.68 -17.36 -10.63
C HIS A 26 -7.97 -17.05 -9.86
N GLU A 27 -7.93 -16.85 -8.54
CA GLU A 27 -9.09 -16.36 -7.79
C GLU A 27 -9.49 -14.93 -8.21
N LEU A 28 -8.51 -14.05 -8.41
CA LEU A 28 -8.75 -12.69 -8.90
C LEU A 28 -9.29 -12.69 -10.34
N ASP A 29 -8.77 -13.55 -11.22
CA ASP A 29 -9.28 -13.73 -12.60
C ASP A 29 -10.77 -14.10 -12.61
N ASN A 30 -11.22 -14.87 -11.62
CA ASN A 30 -12.61 -15.27 -11.44
C ASN A 30 -13.44 -14.26 -10.64
N ASN A 31 -12.92 -13.04 -10.45
CA ASN A 31 -13.56 -11.93 -9.73
C ASN A 31 -13.97 -12.31 -8.29
N LYS A 32 -13.17 -13.15 -7.63
CA LYS A 32 -13.39 -13.55 -6.24
C LYS A 32 -12.63 -12.64 -5.29
N THR A 33 -13.18 -12.46 -4.09
CA THR A 33 -12.47 -11.82 -2.98
C THR A 33 -11.35 -12.72 -2.50
N LEU A 34 -10.14 -12.19 -2.47
CA LEU A 34 -8.95 -12.90 -2.03
C LEU A 34 -8.71 -12.62 -0.54
N ASN A 35 -8.48 -13.67 0.25
CA ASN A 35 -8.12 -13.55 1.67
C ASN A 35 -6.68 -14.02 1.87
N LEU A 36 -5.79 -13.09 2.20
CA LEU A 36 -4.37 -13.36 2.35
C LEU A 36 -3.94 -13.28 3.81
N GLU A 37 -3.13 -14.23 4.24
CA GLU A 37 -2.38 -14.16 5.49
C GLU A 37 -0.88 -14.07 5.17
N ARG A 38 -0.21 -13.04 5.71
CA ARG A 38 1.20 -12.73 5.49
C ARG A 38 1.83 -12.35 6.83
N GLY A 39 2.28 -13.35 7.59
CA GLY A 39 2.75 -13.15 8.96
C GLY A 39 1.62 -12.68 9.86
N ASP A 40 1.82 -11.57 10.58
CA ASP A 40 0.82 -10.98 11.47
C ASP A 40 -0.21 -10.09 10.74
N MET A 41 -0.15 -10.03 9.41
CA MET A 41 -1.06 -9.24 8.59
C MET A 41 -2.05 -10.14 7.86
N SER A 42 -3.32 -9.75 7.91
CA SER A 42 -4.40 -10.37 7.13
C SER A 42 -5.03 -9.33 6.22
N PHE A 43 -5.23 -9.68 4.96
CA PHE A 43 -5.86 -8.82 3.97
C PHE A 43 -7.09 -9.52 3.38
N THR A 44 -8.21 -8.80 3.33
CA THR A 44 -9.35 -9.16 2.49
C THR A 44 -9.34 -8.18 1.31
N ILE A 45 -9.13 -8.71 0.12
CA ILE A 45 -8.92 -7.94 -1.12
C ILE A 45 -10.12 -8.21 -2.03
N GLU A 46 -11.01 -7.22 -2.11
CA GLU A 46 -12.08 -7.25 -3.09
C GLU A 46 -11.55 -6.83 -4.47
N PRO A 47 -11.97 -7.48 -5.58
CA PRO A 47 -11.47 -7.16 -6.93
C PRO A 47 -11.58 -5.68 -7.30
N ILE A 48 -12.63 -4.98 -6.83
CA ILE A 48 -12.83 -3.54 -7.08
C ILE A 48 -11.73 -2.65 -6.49
N ASN A 49 -10.98 -3.15 -5.52
CA ASN A 49 -9.92 -2.42 -4.85
C ASN A 49 -8.53 -2.75 -5.41
N VAL A 50 -8.44 -3.61 -6.44
CA VAL A 50 -7.16 -3.99 -7.06
C VAL A 50 -6.81 -2.98 -8.16
N TYR A 51 -5.57 -2.49 -8.12
CA TYR A 51 -4.99 -1.66 -9.18
C TYR A 51 -4.40 -2.54 -10.28
N CYS A 52 -3.53 -3.48 -9.93
CA CYS A 52 -2.98 -4.49 -10.84
C CYS A 52 -2.52 -5.74 -10.07
N TYR A 53 -2.36 -6.85 -10.79
CA TYR A 53 -1.87 -8.12 -10.25
C TYR A 53 -1.25 -8.98 -11.35
N GLY A 54 -0.55 -10.05 -10.96
CA GLY A 54 0.14 -10.98 -11.85
C GLY A 54 1.63 -10.67 -12.00
N VAL A 55 2.22 -11.06 -13.13
CA VAL A 55 3.61 -10.76 -13.48
C VAL A 55 3.68 -9.33 -14.03
N VAL A 56 4.41 -8.46 -13.34
CA VAL A 56 4.47 -7.02 -13.63
C VAL A 56 5.91 -6.60 -13.91
N ASP A 57 6.15 -5.92 -15.03
CA ASP A 57 7.45 -5.36 -15.37
C ASP A 57 7.65 -3.97 -14.77
N PHE A 58 8.42 -3.87 -13.69
CA PHE A 58 8.72 -2.60 -13.03
C PHE A 58 9.88 -1.79 -13.67
N ASN A 59 10.44 -2.18 -14.82
CA ASN A 59 11.43 -1.33 -15.50
C ASN A 59 10.79 -0.02 -15.97
N THR A 60 11.52 1.10 -15.85
CA THR A 60 10.99 2.45 -16.14
C THR A 60 10.56 2.67 -17.59
N ASP A 61 11.03 1.82 -18.51
CA ASP A 61 10.68 1.84 -19.94
C ASP A 61 9.56 0.86 -20.30
N SER A 62 9.02 0.10 -19.33
CA SER A 62 7.93 -0.85 -19.56
C SER A 62 6.57 -0.13 -19.71
N SER A 63 5.61 -0.81 -20.36
CA SER A 63 4.22 -0.35 -20.39
C SER A 63 3.59 -0.36 -19.00
N ASP A 64 3.92 -1.37 -18.19
CA ASP A 64 3.31 -1.58 -16.87
C ASP A 64 3.69 -0.46 -15.91
N TYR A 65 4.93 0.02 -15.99
CA TYR A 65 5.39 1.17 -15.20
C TYR A 65 4.54 2.41 -15.48
N ASN A 66 4.31 2.72 -16.76
CA ASN A 66 3.48 3.88 -17.15
C ASN A 66 2.02 3.72 -16.68
N ILE A 67 1.45 2.51 -16.81
CA ILE A 67 0.09 2.22 -16.32
C ILE A 67 -0.01 2.41 -14.80
N ILE A 68 1.02 1.99 -14.04
CA ILE A 68 1.04 2.15 -12.59
C ILE A 68 1.15 3.63 -12.20
N GLU A 69 1.89 4.43 -12.96
CA GLU A 69 1.96 5.88 -12.76
C GLU A 69 0.58 6.51 -12.94
N ASP A 70 -0.16 6.10 -13.97
CA ASP A 70 -1.51 6.58 -14.29
C ASP A 70 -2.57 6.22 -13.25
N PHE A 71 -2.36 5.20 -12.40
CA PHE A 71 -3.27 4.90 -11.29
C PHE A 71 -3.36 6.02 -10.26
N ASP A 72 -2.33 6.87 -10.16
CA ASP A 72 -2.28 8.07 -9.32
C ASP A 72 -2.80 7.84 -7.88
N PHE A 73 -2.44 6.69 -7.29
CA PHE A 73 -2.89 6.33 -5.93
C PHE A 73 -2.20 7.18 -4.84
N LEU A 74 -1.35 8.12 -5.24
CA LEU A 74 -0.72 9.14 -4.41
C LEU A 74 -1.37 10.53 -4.55
N ASN A 75 -2.50 10.66 -5.25
CA ASN A 75 -3.21 11.94 -5.44
C ASN A 75 -3.67 12.65 -4.15
N TYR A 76 -3.67 11.95 -3.01
CA TYR A 76 -3.99 12.53 -1.71
C TYR A 76 -2.83 13.37 -1.14
N LEU A 77 -1.62 13.23 -1.70
CA LEU A 77 -0.46 14.02 -1.34
C LEU A 77 -0.63 15.45 -1.85
N SER A 78 -0.31 16.41 -1.00
CA SER A 78 -0.40 17.84 -1.34
C SER A 78 0.98 18.43 -1.53
N SER A 79 1.68 18.74 -0.44
CA SER A 79 2.98 19.41 -0.47
C SER A 79 4.15 18.52 -0.06
N SER A 80 3.89 17.28 0.36
CA SER A 80 4.90 16.35 0.86
C SER A 80 4.71 15.00 0.21
N GLY A 81 5.78 14.47 -0.39
CA GLY A 81 5.77 13.18 -1.06
C GLY A 81 5.91 12.01 -0.08
N ILE A 82 6.03 10.81 -0.62
CA ILE A 82 6.43 9.63 0.14
C ILE A 82 7.95 9.52 0.13
N SER A 83 8.56 9.34 1.30
CA SER A 83 10.00 9.15 1.41
C SER A 83 10.43 7.79 0.87
N ILE A 84 11.29 7.79 -0.14
CA ILE A 84 12.01 6.63 -0.67
C ILE A 84 13.52 6.87 -0.55
N PRO A 85 14.36 5.82 -0.56
CA PRO A 85 15.80 6.00 -0.49
C PRO A 85 16.34 6.81 -1.69
N SER A 86 17.22 7.79 -1.43
CA SER A 86 17.87 8.56 -2.50
C SER A 86 18.88 7.73 -3.26
N ASP A 87 19.05 8.02 -4.56
CA ASP A 87 19.99 7.34 -5.45
C ASP A 87 19.77 5.81 -5.48
N TYR A 88 18.52 5.40 -5.32
CA TYR A 88 18.11 4.01 -5.35
C TYR A 88 18.28 3.42 -6.75
N ASN A 89 18.91 2.26 -6.83
CA ASN A 89 19.05 1.47 -8.04
C ASN A 89 18.15 0.23 -7.93
N PHE A 90 17.09 0.21 -8.73
CA PHE A 90 16.12 -0.89 -8.74
C PHE A 90 16.75 -2.25 -9.05
N LYS A 91 17.67 -2.32 -10.02
CA LYS A 91 18.29 -3.58 -10.46
C LYS A 91 19.08 -4.22 -9.31
N THR A 92 19.89 -3.43 -8.61
CA THR A 92 20.75 -3.94 -7.53
C THR A 92 20.12 -3.89 -6.14
N HIS A 93 18.94 -3.26 -5.99
CA HIS A 93 18.30 -2.98 -4.70
C HIS A 93 19.26 -2.29 -3.71
N GLN A 94 20.03 -1.31 -4.20
CA GLN A 94 21.04 -0.59 -3.43
C GLN A 94 20.94 0.91 -3.65
N CYS A 95 21.42 1.69 -2.68
CA CYS A 95 21.52 3.14 -2.78
C CYS A 95 22.99 3.56 -2.82
N LYS A 96 23.33 4.54 -3.66
CA LYS A 96 24.68 5.13 -3.67
C LYS A 96 24.71 6.35 -2.76
N SER A 97 25.48 6.29 -1.67
CA SER A 97 25.64 7.43 -0.77
C SER A 97 27.09 7.91 -0.72
N PRO A 98 27.37 9.15 -1.14
CA PRO A 98 28.71 9.75 -1.00
C PRO A 98 29.21 9.82 0.45
N SER A 99 28.28 9.84 1.43
CA SER A 99 28.59 9.96 2.85
C SER A 99 28.46 8.64 3.63
N ASN A 100 28.26 7.52 2.94
CA ASN A 100 28.00 6.20 3.54
C ASN A 100 26.85 6.19 4.57
N ARG A 101 25.85 7.06 4.36
CA ARG A 101 24.63 7.14 5.18
C ARG A 101 23.41 7.02 4.27
N ILE A 102 22.36 6.36 4.75
CA ILE A 102 21.08 6.32 4.04
C ILE A 102 20.56 7.76 3.92
N ARG A 103 20.20 8.14 2.70
CA ARG A 103 19.54 9.41 2.38
C ARG A 103 18.15 9.10 1.87
N TRP A 104 17.25 10.06 2.04
CA TRP A 104 15.85 9.94 1.65
C TRP A 104 15.50 11.09 0.71
N THR A 105 14.70 10.78 -0.31
CA THR A 105 14.08 11.76 -1.20
C THR A 105 12.58 11.51 -1.24
N GLU A 106 11.82 12.52 -1.62
CA GLU A 106 10.37 12.39 -1.73
C GLU A 106 9.99 12.03 -3.16
N THR A 107 9.07 11.09 -3.31
CA THR A 107 8.41 10.80 -4.58
C THR A 107 6.92 11.09 -4.52
N PHE A 108 6.39 11.56 -5.64
CA PHE A 108 4.97 11.69 -5.93
C PHE A 108 4.56 10.74 -7.07
N ASN A 109 5.51 9.97 -7.60
CA ASN A 109 5.27 9.04 -8.70
C ASN A 109 4.85 7.68 -8.15
N SER A 110 3.62 7.26 -8.48
CA SER A 110 3.03 6.00 -8.04
C SER A 110 3.87 4.78 -8.48
N ALA A 111 4.41 4.80 -9.70
CA ALA A 111 5.23 3.72 -10.23
C ALA A 111 6.62 3.64 -9.58
N GLU A 112 7.25 4.78 -9.26
CA GLU A 112 8.50 4.80 -8.51
C GLU A 112 8.33 4.20 -7.10
N LEU A 113 7.25 4.56 -6.41
CA LEU A 113 6.94 3.97 -5.10
C LEU A 113 6.64 2.47 -5.21
N ALA A 114 5.87 2.06 -6.22
CA ALA A 114 5.55 0.65 -6.45
C ALA A 114 6.80 -0.18 -6.81
N GLN A 115 7.70 0.36 -7.64
CA GLN A 115 8.99 -0.27 -7.98
C GLN A 115 9.88 -0.46 -6.74
N TYR A 116 9.92 0.54 -5.85
CA TYR A 116 10.62 0.40 -4.57
C TYR A 116 9.96 -0.66 -3.68
N ALA A 117 8.64 -0.62 -3.51
CA ALA A 117 7.90 -1.59 -2.72
C ALA A 117 8.08 -3.03 -3.22
N TYR A 118 8.03 -3.24 -4.54
CA TYR A 118 8.27 -4.53 -5.20
C TYR A 118 9.65 -5.11 -4.84
N ALA A 119 10.67 -4.26 -4.87
CA ALA A 119 12.00 -4.69 -4.51
C ALA A 119 12.16 -4.94 -3.01
N SER A 120 11.43 -4.23 -2.15
CA SER A 120 11.40 -4.43 -0.70
C SER A 120 10.71 -5.73 -0.26
N ILE A 121 9.91 -6.35 -1.12
CA ILE A 121 9.30 -7.68 -0.88
C ILE A 121 10.03 -8.80 -1.62
N ASP A 122 11.32 -8.61 -1.91
CA ASP A 122 12.22 -9.58 -2.57
C ASP A 122 11.86 -9.93 -4.02
N LYS A 123 11.18 -9.02 -4.73
CA LYS A 123 10.88 -9.14 -6.17
C LYS A 123 10.21 -10.48 -6.52
N PRO A 124 9.05 -10.80 -5.93
CA PRO A 124 8.33 -12.03 -6.24
C PRO A 124 7.96 -12.06 -7.73
N GLU A 125 7.69 -13.24 -8.26
CA GLU A 125 7.28 -13.36 -9.66
C GLU A 125 5.91 -12.69 -9.92
N ARG A 126 5.00 -12.82 -8.95
CA ARG A 126 3.63 -12.30 -9.03
C ARG A 126 3.31 -11.43 -7.83
N ILE A 127 2.60 -10.33 -8.09
CA ILE A 127 2.15 -9.40 -7.05
C ILE A 127 0.66 -9.13 -7.14
N VAL A 128 0.13 -8.53 -6.08
CA VAL A 128 -1.12 -7.77 -6.10
C VAL A 128 -0.85 -6.38 -5.50
N LEU A 129 -1.27 -5.34 -6.22
CA LEU A 129 -1.26 -3.95 -5.78
C LEU A 129 -2.70 -3.51 -5.57
N PHE A 130 -3.06 -3.11 -4.36
CA PHE A 130 -4.46 -2.89 -4.00
C PHE A 130 -4.64 -1.81 -2.94
N LYS A 131 -5.86 -1.28 -2.89
CA LYS A 131 -6.34 -0.35 -1.88
C LYS A 131 -6.90 -1.14 -0.69
N HIS A 132 -6.36 -0.90 0.50
CA HIS A 132 -6.86 -1.46 1.75
C HIS A 132 -7.57 -0.41 2.59
N ILE A 133 -8.74 -0.78 3.12
CA ILE A 133 -9.62 0.09 3.88
C ILE A 133 -9.62 -0.36 5.34
N PHE A 134 -9.00 0.43 6.21
CA PHE A 134 -9.05 0.22 7.65
C PHE A 134 -10.32 0.82 8.25
N LEU A 135 -11.11 -0.03 8.89
CA LEU A 135 -12.20 0.41 9.75
C LEU A 135 -11.66 0.66 11.16
N LYS A 136 -11.39 1.92 11.50
CA LYS A 136 -11.06 2.30 12.88
C LYS A 136 -12.35 2.51 13.68
N ILE A 137 -12.65 1.60 14.59
CA ILE A 137 -13.73 1.79 15.57
C ILE A 137 -13.17 2.66 16.70
N ASN A 138 -13.58 3.93 16.76
CA ASN A 138 -13.25 4.81 17.88
C ASN A 138 -14.36 4.74 18.93
N TYR A 139 -14.00 4.38 20.17
CA TYR A 139 -14.90 4.51 21.32
C TYR A 139 -14.61 5.83 22.04
N ASP A 140 -15.62 6.70 22.13
CA ASP A 140 -15.51 7.96 22.87
C ASP A 140 -16.14 7.81 24.27
N TYR A 141 -15.39 8.19 25.31
CA TYR A 141 -15.78 8.01 26.71
C TYR A 141 -16.11 9.36 27.35
N THR A 142 -17.36 9.78 27.28
CA THR A 142 -17.81 11.00 28.00
C THR A 142 -18.21 10.68 29.45
N ARG A 143 -17.54 11.30 30.42
CA ARG A 143 -17.98 11.31 31.83
C ARG A 143 -19.17 12.24 31.99
N THR A 144 -20.34 11.69 32.33
CA THR A 144 -21.48 12.51 32.79
C THR A 144 -21.26 12.84 34.26
N ILE A 145 -20.94 14.10 34.58
CA ILE A 145 -20.92 14.58 35.97
C ILE A 145 -22.38 14.87 36.35
N LYS A 146 -22.96 14.06 37.24
CA LYS A 146 -24.19 14.44 37.95
C LYS A 146 -23.78 15.42 39.04
N MET A 147 -24.17 16.69 38.90
CA MET A 147 -24.14 17.62 40.03
C MET A 147 -25.33 17.27 40.93
N SER A 148 -25.03 16.80 42.15
CA SER A 148 -25.98 16.60 43.24
C SER A 148 -26.09 17.86 44.08
#